data_AF-A0AAV1WCP9-F1
#
_entry.id   AF-A0AAV1WCP9-F1
#
_cell.length_a   1.000
_cell.length_b   1.000
_cell.length_c   1.000
_cell.angle_alpha   90.00
_cell.angle_beta   90.00
_cell.angle_gamma   90.00
#
_symmetry.space_group_name_H-M   'P 1'
#
loop_
_entity.id
_entity.type
_entity.pdbx_description
1 polymer ?
#
loop_
_entity_poly.entity_id
_entity_poly.type
_entity_poly.pdbx_seq_one_letter_code
_entity_poly.pdbx_strand_id
1 'polypeptide(L)'
;MKGYSVSWTKHKNEPFFAAHHTTRQYQCPKISYQNHSPKLTVFTSKNTLLPILHVFVILLLFVTSVTSVLSQPIANQTFRQGVELHKLRRIRAHLKKINKPAVKTIKSQDGDLIDCVLSHLQPAFDHPELKGQRPLDPPERPKGYTNEETIVESFQLWADSGESCPEGTVPIRRTTEEDFLRASSIRRFGRKPRGVRRDSSGTGHEHAVVYVNGDQYYGAKSSINVWSPVVTGQYEFSLSQIWVIAGTFDNDLNSIECGWQVCPELYGDKLPRFFTYWTTDAYQETGCYNLLCSGFIQTNSKIAIGAAISPTSSYNNRQFDIDVMIWKDPKSGYWWLEYGSGILVGYWPAFLFSHLRNHAAMIQFGGEIVNSGSRGYHTSTQMGSGHFAEEGFRKAAYFRNLQVIDWDNNLIPLPNIHQKVEHSNCYDIRAWKDNVWGTYFYYGGPGRNVRCP
;
A
#
# COMPACT_ATOMS: atom_id res chain seq x y z
N MET A 1 18.41 17.44 -66.04
CA MET A 1 16.97 17.35 -66.40
C MET A 1 16.25 16.59 -65.30
N LYS A 2 15.22 17.23 -64.72
CA LYS A 2 14.21 16.73 -63.73
C LYS A 2 14.77 16.22 -62.39
N GLY A 3 14.72 16.91 -61.26
CA GLY A 3 13.99 18.12 -60.87
C GLY A 3 12.65 17.79 -60.21
N TYR A 4 12.65 17.54 -58.90
CA TYR A 4 11.47 17.71 -58.04
C TYR A 4 11.87 18.41 -56.75
N SER A 5 11.43 19.67 -56.65
CA SER A 5 11.52 20.51 -55.47
C SER A 5 10.22 20.36 -54.69
N VAL A 6 10.30 20.26 -53.35
CA VAL A 6 9.14 20.51 -52.48
C VAL A 6 9.54 21.56 -51.45
N SER A 7 8.66 22.55 -51.37
CA SER A 7 8.79 23.86 -50.75
C SER A 7 8.79 23.80 -49.22
N TRP A 8 9.72 24.52 -48.61
CA TRP A 8 9.71 24.89 -47.20
C TRP A 8 8.79 26.09 -46.98
N THR A 9 7.62 25.86 -46.38
CA THR A 9 6.77 26.94 -45.86
C THR A 9 7.05 27.19 -44.39
N LYS A 10 7.59 28.38 -44.11
CA LYS A 10 7.64 29.04 -42.81
C LYS A 10 6.22 29.13 -42.22
N HIS A 11 6.01 28.56 -41.03
CA HIS A 11 4.93 29.00 -40.15
C HIS A 11 5.51 29.74 -38.95
N LYS A 12 4.97 30.96 -38.77
CA LYS A 12 5.30 31.94 -37.76
C LYS A 12 4.96 31.43 -36.35
N ASN A 13 5.85 31.74 -35.42
CA ASN A 13 5.54 31.90 -34.00
C ASN A 13 4.51 33.01 -33.80
N GLU A 14 3.47 32.76 -33.01
CA GLU A 14 3.00 33.68 -31.98
C GLU A 14 2.12 32.96 -30.93
N PRO A 15 2.09 33.45 -29.68
CA PRO A 15 1.73 32.69 -28.49
C PRO A 15 0.26 32.93 -28.09
N PHE A 16 -0.45 31.88 -27.69
CA PHE A 16 -1.73 32.02 -26.99
C PHE A 16 -1.88 30.92 -25.94
N PHE A 17 -1.80 31.28 -24.66
CA PHE A 17 -2.91 31.17 -23.71
C PHE A 17 -2.55 31.95 -22.45
N ALA A 18 -3.04 33.19 -22.38
CA ALA A 18 -3.10 33.99 -21.17
C ALA A 18 -4.29 33.52 -20.32
N ALA A 19 -4.07 33.42 -19.01
CA ALA A 19 -5.07 33.09 -18.01
C ALA A 19 -6.17 34.16 -17.96
N HIS A 20 -7.42 33.73 -18.10
CA HIS A 20 -8.58 34.50 -17.67
C HIS A 20 -9.21 33.82 -16.46
N HIS A 21 -9.12 34.49 -15.31
CA HIS A 21 -9.93 34.21 -14.14
C HIS A 21 -11.39 34.58 -14.44
N THR A 22 -12.29 33.60 -14.42
CA THR A 22 -13.73 33.84 -14.30
C THR A 22 -14.28 33.01 -13.15
N THR A 23 -14.60 33.69 -12.06
CA THR A 23 -15.40 33.22 -10.94
C THR A 23 -16.82 32.91 -11.43
N ARG A 24 -17.23 31.64 -11.40
CA ARG A 24 -18.64 31.24 -11.55
C ARG A 24 -19.11 30.54 -10.28
N GLN A 25 -19.98 31.24 -9.55
CA GLN A 25 -20.84 30.70 -8.51
C GLN A 25 -21.83 29.70 -9.14
N TYR A 26 -21.90 28.49 -8.59
CA TYR A 26 -23.00 27.56 -8.88
C TYR A 26 -24.07 27.72 -7.79
N GLN A 27 -25.20 28.31 -8.16
CA GLN A 27 -26.45 28.30 -7.40
C GLN A 27 -27.22 26.99 -7.66
N CYS A 28 -27.69 26.35 -6.58
CA CYS A 28 -28.59 25.19 -6.62
C CYS A 28 -29.95 25.53 -7.26
N PRO A 29 -30.55 24.66 -8.10
CA PRO A 29 -31.90 24.89 -8.60
C PRO A 29 -32.96 24.55 -7.53
N LYS A 30 -33.86 25.50 -7.27
CA LYS A 30 -35.14 25.27 -6.58
C LYS A 30 -36.13 24.65 -7.56
N ILE A 31 -36.73 23.52 -7.17
CA ILE A 31 -37.86 22.91 -7.89
C ILE A 31 -39.15 23.61 -7.47
N SER A 32 -39.84 24.22 -8.43
CA SER A 32 -41.20 24.76 -8.27
C SER A 32 -42.23 23.69 -8.59
N TYR A 33 -43.13 23.40 -7.65
CA TYR A 33 -44.32 22.57 -7.89
C TYR A 33 -45.44 23.42 -8.50
N GLN A 34 -45.91 23.03 -9.69
CA GLN A 34 -47.16 23.52 -10.27
C GLN A 34 -48.34 22.68 -9.76
N ASN A 35 -49.35 23.40 -9.26
CA ASN A 35 -50.64 22.85 -8.83
C ASN A 35 -51.50 22.46 -10.03
N HIS A 36 -51.89 21.19 -10.12
CA HIS A 36 -53.09 20.79 -10.86
C HIS A 36 -54.01 19.98 -9.95
N SER A 37 -55.21 20.52 -9.77
CA SER A 37 -56.31 19.94 -9.01
C SER A 37 -57.16 19.05 -9.92
N PRO A 38 -57.57 17.85 -9.47
CA PRO A 38 -58.77 17.20 -9.99
C PRO A 38 -59.85 17.06 -8.90
N LYS A 39 -61.08 17.34 -9.33
CA LYS A 39 -62.32 17.36 -8.56
C LYS A 39 -62.60 16.03 -7.85
N LEU A 40 -63.11 16.15 -6.62
CA LEU A 40 -63.72 15.08 -5.83
C LEU A 40 -64.90 14.41 -6.56
N THR A 41 -64.97 13.08 -6.44
CA THR A 41 -66.25 12.36 -6.36
C THR A 41 -66.26 11.59 -5.04
N VAL A 42 -67.33 11.78 -4.28
CA VAL A 42 -67.56 11.25 -2.94
C VAL A 42 -68.12 9.83 -3.03
N PHE A 43 -67.57 8.89 -2.27
CA PHE A 43 -68.29 7.70 -1.82
C PHE A 43 -68.15 7.60 -0.30
N THR A 44 -69.29 7.52 0.37
CA THR A 44 -69.45 7.45 1.82
C THR A 44 -69.24 6.02 2.34
N SER A 45 -68.55 5.87 3.47
CA SER A 45 -68.69 4.68 4.31
C SER A 45 -68.38 5.02 5.78
N LYS A 46 -69.16 4.41 6.68
CA LYS A 46 -69.42 4.82 8.06
C LYS A 46 -68.37 4.30 9.05
N ASN A 47 -68.19 5.11 10.11
CA ASN A 47 -67.59 4.82 11.43
C ASN A 47 -67.36 3.35 11.80
N THR A 48 -66.09 2.97 12.05
CA THR A 48 -65.69 1.88 12.99
C THR A 48 -64.22 2.06 13.44
N LEU A 49 -63.98 2.86 14.48
CA LEU A 49 -62.61 3.08 15.04
C LEU A 49 -62.45 2.62 16.50
N LEU A 50 -63.38 1.82 17.04
CA LEU A 50 -63.33 1.37 18.44
C LEU A 50 -62.90 -0.09 18.75
N PRO A 51 -62.69 -1.07 17.83
CA PRO A 51 -62.30 -2.42 18.26
C PRO A 51 -60.80 -2.73 18.17
N ILE A 52 -59.96 -1.88 17.55
CA ILE A 52 -58.55 -2.22 17.26
C ILE A 52 -57.64 -2.04 18.49
N LEU A 53 -58.01 -1.16 19.44
CA LEU A 53 -57.21 -0.91 20.64
C LEU A 53 -57.25 -2.08 21.64
N HIS A 54 -58.36 -2.81 21.71
CA HIS A 54 -58.52 -3.92 22.65
C HIS A 54 -57.76 -5.18 22.25
N VAL A 55 -57.60 -5.43 20.94
CA VAL A 55 -56.80 -6.57 20.44
C VAL A 55 -55.33 -6.39 20.77
N PHE A 56 -54.82 -5.16 20.74
CA PHE A 56 -53.40 -4.87 21.02
C PHE A 56 -53.04 -5.04 22.50
N VAL A 57 -53.95 -4.70 23.42
CA VAL A 57 -53.73 -4.83 24.87
C VAL A 57 -53.82 -6.29 25.32
N ILE A 58 -54.71 -7.09 24.73
CA ILE A 58 -54.81 -8.53 25.03
C ILE A 58 -53.58 -9.28 24.53
N LEU A 59 -53.01 -8.91 23.37
CA LEU A 59 -51.79 -9.53 22.87
C LEU A 59 -50.58 -9.26 23.79
N LEU A 60 -50.49 -8.04 24.36
CA LEU A 60 -49.43 -7.67 25.30
C LEU A 60 -49.52 -8.44 26.63
N LEU A 61 -50.72 -8.74 27.11
CA LEU A 61 -50.94 -9.51 28.34
C LEU A 61 -50.70 -11.02 28.18
N PHE A 62 -50.87 -11.56 26.96
CA PHE A 62 -50.55 -12.95 26.65
C PHE A 62 -49.04 -13.21 26.49
N VAL A 63 -48.25 -12.22 26.05
CA VAL A 63 -46.78 -12.36 25.95
C VAL A 63 -46.11 -12.34 27.33
N THR A 64 -46.73 -11.72 28.34
CA THR A 64 -46.18 -11.68 29.72
C THR A 64 -46.50 -12.90 30.58
N SER A 65 -47.35 -13.83 30.11
CA SER A 65 -47.85 -14.96 30.93
C SER A 65 -47.32 -16.34 30.52
N VAL A 66 -46.44 -16.44 29.51
CA VAL A 66 -45.78 -17.69 29.12
C VAL A 66 -44.28 -17.50 28.86
N THR A 67 -43.51 -17.20 29.90
CA THR A 67 -42.12 -17.70 30.01
C THR A 67 -41.80 -17.93 31.48
N SER A 68 -41.93 -19.19 31.89
CA SER A 68 -41.32 -19.69 33.12
C SER A 68 -39.81 -19.52 33.00
N VAL A 69 -39.22 -18.82 33.97
CA VAL A 69 -37.77 -18.68 34.13
C VAL A 69 -37.20 -20.06 34.45
N LEU A 70 -36.70 -20.75 33.42
CA LEU A 70 -35.80 -21.88 33.59
C LEU A 70 -34.39 -21.30 33.75
N SER A 71 -33.98 -21.05 35.00
CA SER A 71 -32.62 -20.64 35.35
C SER A 71 -31.63 -21.74 35.00
N GLN A 72 -31.12 -21.77 33.77
CA GLN A 72 -29.84 -22.39 33.48
C GLN A 72 -28.74 -21.53 34.11
N PRO A 73 -27.73 -22.10 34.80
CA PRO A 73 -26.67 -21.30 35.36
C PRO A 73 -25.89 -20.69 34.20
N ILE A 74 -25.94 -19.36 34.12
CA ILE A 74 -25.05 -18.56 33.30
C ILE A 74 -23.63 -18.95 33.74
N ALA A 75 -22.95 -19.73 32.90
CA ALA A 75 -21.54 -19.97 33.06
C ALA A 75 -20.84 -18.61 33.18
N ASN A 76 -20.11 -18.43 34.28
CA ASN A 76 -19.35 -17.24 34.63
C ASN A 76 -18.67 -16.57 33.42
N GLN A 77 -19.32 -15.57 32.82
CA GLN A 77 -18.61 -14.49 32.14
C GLN A 77 -18.16 -13.51 33.22
N THR A 78 -17.21 -13.94 34.04
CA THR A 78 -16.40 -12.99 34.80
C THR A 78 -15.65 -12.17 33.75
N PHE A 79 -16.13 -10.95 33.51
CA PHE A 79 -15.43 -9.96 32.71
C PHE A 79 -13.99 -9.92 33.24
N ARG A 80 -13.03 -10.44 32.46
CA ARG A 80 -11.63 -10.59 32.88
C ARG A 80 -10.95 -9.22 32.83
N GLN A 81 -11.42 -8.29 33.66
CA GLN A 81 -10.95 -6.91 33.76
C GLN A 81 -9.42 -6.86 33.92
N GLY A 82 -8.85 -7.84 34.64
CA GLY A 82 -7.40 -8.02 34.75
C GLY A 82 -6.72 -8.30 33.41
N VAL A 83 -7.24 -9.20 32.58
CA VAL A 83 -6.59 -9.60 31.31
C VAL A 83 -6.59 -8.44 30.30
N GLU A 84 -7.71 -7.75 30.13
CA GLU A 84 -7.81 -6.59 29.24
C GLU A 84 -6.91 -5.44 29.73
N LEU A 85 -6.86 -5.18 31.04
CA LEU A 85 -5.95 -4.18 31.59
C LEU A 85 -4.47 -4.53 31.32
N HIS A 86 -4.08 -5.80 31.44
CA HIS A 86 -2.71 -6.23 31.10
C HIS A 86 -2.42 -6.08 29.60
N LYS A 87 -3.39 -6.40 28.74
CA LYS A 87 -3.29 -6.21 27.29
C LYS A 87 -3.05 -4.73 26.95
N LEU A 88 -3.88 -3.83 27.49
CA LEU A 88 -3.74 -2.38 27.28
C LEU A 88 -2.42 -1.83 27.82
N ARG A 89 -1.95 -2.29 28.98
CA ARG A 89 -0.63 -1.91 29.51
C ARG A 89 0.50 -2.29 28.56
N ARG A 90 0.45 -3.50 27.97
CA ARG A 90 1.43 -3.94 26.97
C ARG A 90 1.38 -3.06 25.72
N ILE A 91 0.18 -2.77 25.19
CA ILE A 91 0.01 -1.91 24.01
C ILE A 91 0.62 -0.52 24.28
N ARG A 92 0.30 0.11 25.42
CA ARG A 92 0.86 1.41 25.79
C ARG A 92 2.38 1.39 25.90
N ALA A 93 2.96 0.31 26.43
CA ALA A 93 4.41 0.14 26.49
C ALA A 93 5.04 0.06 25.08
N HIS A 94 4.40 -0.68 24.15
CA HIS A 94 4.84 -0.74 22.76
C HIS A 94 4.72 0.62 22.06
N LEU A 95 3.59 1.30 22.20
CA LEU A 95 3.35 2.63 21.62
C LEU A 95 4.40 3.65 22.09
N LYS A 96 4.72 3.66 23.39
CA LYS A 96 5.77 4.54 23.95
C LYS A 96 7.16 4.25 23.34
N LYS A 97 7.41 3.03 22.89
CA LYS A 97 8.68 2.65 22.25
C LYS A 97 8.76 3.14 20.80
N ILE A 98 7.71 2.90 20.01
CA ILE A 98 7.71 3.16 18.56
C ILE A 98 7.37 4.61 18.21
N ASN A 99 6.43 5.24 18.92
CA ASN A 99 6.06 6.64 18.68
C ASN A 99 7.07 7.54 19.39
N LYS A 100 7.90 8.22 18.60
CA LYS A 100 8.93 9.14 19.10
C LYS A 100 8.33 10.53 19.36
N PRO A 101 8.94 11.33 20.25
CA PRO A 101 8.51 12.71 20.47
C PRO A 101 8.54 13.51 19.16
N ALA A 102 7.40 14.09 18.80
CA ALA A 102 7.25 14.91 17.61
C ALA A 102 7.49 16.39 17.93
N VAL A 103 8.15 17.11 17.03
CA VAL A 103 8.25 18.58 17.11
C VAL A 103 7.06 19.28 16.44
N LYS A 104 6.40 18.57 15.52
CA LYS A 104 5.19 18.96 14.81
C LYS A 104 4.39 17.70 14.48
N THR A 105 3.07 17.77 14.55
CA THR A 105 2.17 16.71 14.06
C THR A 105 1.28 17.31 12.98
N ILE A 106 1.21 16.67 11.83
CA ILE A 106 0.34 17.04 10.71
C ILE A 106 -0.81 16.05 10.68
N LYS A 107 -2.05 16.54 10.53
CA LYS A 107 -3.22 15.69 10.36
C LYS A 107 -3.58 15.61 8.89
N SER A 108 -3.50 14.41 8.33
CA SER A 108 -3.86 14.12 6.95
C SER A 108 -5.38 14.00 6.77
N GLN A 109 -5.86 14.12 5.53
CA GLN A 109 -7.30 14.08 5.20
C GLN A 109 -7.94 12.71 5.46
N ASP A 110 -7.17 11.63 5.33
CA ASP A 110 -7.55 10.25 5.68
C ASP A 110 -7.58 9.98 7.19
N GLY A 111 -7.21 10.97 8.02
CA GLY A 111 -7.20 10.85 9.48
C GLY A 111 -5.86 10.43 10.07
N ASP A 112 -4.86 10.12 9.23
CA ASP A 112 -3.50 9.84 9.68
C ASP A 112 -2.90 11.03 10.44
N LEU A 113 -2.12 10.73 11.46
CA LEU A 113 -1.26 11.69 12.14
C LEU A 113 0.19 11.43 11.72
N ILE A 114 0.81 12.42 11.08
CA ILE A 114 2.21 12.39 10.67
C ILE A 114 3.03 13.19 11.67
N ASP A 115 3.85 12.49 12.43
CA ASP A 115 4.74 13.07 13.43
C ASP A 115 6.09 13.42 12.80
N CYS A 116 6.43 14.70 12.77
CA CYS A 116 7.74 15.17 12.40
C CYS A 116 8.69 14.93 13.59
N VAL A 117 9.53 13.91 13.49
CA VAL A 117 10.46 13.50 14.54
C VAL A 117 11.86 14.00 14.17
N LEU A 118 12.62 14.52 15.14
CA LEU A 118 14.01 14.89 14.88
C LEU A 118 14.77 13.70 14.30
N SER A 119 15.50 13.93 13.20
CA SER A 119 16.13 12.88 12.41
C SER A 119 16.98 11.92 13.25
N HIS A 120 17.74 12.42 14.24
CA HIS A 120 18.58 11.62 15.14
C HIS A 120 17.83 10.93 16.30
N LEU A 121 16.52 11.15 16.44
CA LEU A 121 15.65 10.52 17.45
C LEU A 121 14.66 9.51 16.84
N GLN A 122 14.74 9.28 15.53
CA GLN A 122 13.87 8.32 14.83
C GLN A 122 14.08 6.87 15.32
N PRO A 123 13.12 5.95 15.10
CA PRO A 123 13.17 4.56 15.58
C PRO A 123 14.44 3.78 15.21
N ALA A 124 15.10 4.12 14.11
CA ALA A 124 16.35 3.49 13.68
C ALA A 124 17.43 3.47 14.79
N PHE A 125 17.53 4.55 15.57
CA PHE A 125 18.57 4.75 16.57
C PHE A 125 18.32 4.02 17.90
N ASP A 126 17.21 3.28 18.01
CA ASP A 126 17.04 2.30 19.09
C ASP A 126 17.90 1.04 18.86
N HIS A 127 18.43 0.82 17.65
CA HIS A 127 19.33 -0.28 17.36
C HIS A 127 20.68 -0.06 18.07
N PRO A 128 21.22 -1.04 18.80
CA PRO A 128 22.47 -0.89 19.55
C PRO A 128 23.65 -0.38 18.71
N GLU A 129 23.79 -0.90 17.48
CA GLU A 129 24.87 -0.50 16.58
C GLU A 129 24.67 0.87 15.93
N LEU A 130 23.43 1.39 15.86
CA LEU A 130 23.16 2.71 15.25
C LEU A 130 23.15 3.83 16.28
N LYS A 131 23.02 3.52 17.56
CA LYS A 131 22.84 4.50 18.62
C LYS A 131 23.95 5.56 18.61
N GLY A 132 23.55 6.83 18.53
CA GLY A 132 24.47 7.97 18.52
C GLY A 132 25.10 8.28 17.16
N GLN A 133 24.83 7.49 16.13
CA GLN A 133 25.22 7.82 14.77
C GLN A 133 24.32 8.92 14.18
N ARG A 134 24.80 9.57 13.12
CA ARG A 134 24.01 10.51 12.31
C ARG A 134 23.70 9.88 10.95
N PRO A 135 22.61 10.28 10.29
CA PRO A 135 22.35 9.86 8.91
C PRO A 135 23.52 10.19 7.99
N LEU A 136 23.80 9.31 7.02
CA LEU A 136 24.82 9.52 6.01
C LEU A 136 24.45 10.64 5.03
N ASP A 137 25.48 11.21 4.39
CA ASP A 137 25.30 12.07 3.22
C ASP A 137 24.68 11.27 2.05
N PRO A 138 23.98 11.96 1.13
CA PRO A 138 23.45 11.35 -0.09
C PRO A 138 24.48 10.52 -0.88
N PRO A 139 24.13 9.31 -1.34
CA PRO A 139 25.02 8.46 -2.12
C PRO A 139 25.10 8.93 -3.58
N GLU A 140 26.09 8.42 -4.31
CA GLU A 140 26.13 8.55 -5.77
C GLU A 140 25.08 7.63 -6.41
N ARG A 141 24.38 8.12 -7.44
CA ARG A 141 23.41 7.33 -8.19
C ARG A 141 24.10 6.41 -9.19
N PRO A 142 23.47 5.28 -9.58
CA PRO A 142 23.98 4.41 -10.62
C PRO A 142 24.19 5.14 -11.96
N LYS A 143 25.22 4.73 -12.71
CA LYS A 143 25.47 5.19 -14.08
C LYS A 143 24.25 4.84 -14.96
N GLY A 144 23.87 5.76 -15.84
CA GLY A 144 22.68 5.62 -16.68
C GLY A 144 21.38 6.07 -16.01
N TYR A 145 21.42 6.53 -14.75
CA TYR A 145 20.29 7.23 -14.15
C TYR A 145 20.09 8.60 -14.83
N THR A 146 18.92 8.81 -15.42
CA THR A 146 18.50 10.10 -15.96
C THR A 146 17.62 10.83 -14.94
N ASN A 147 18.04 12.02 -14.50
CA ASN A 147 17.15 12.93 -13.79
C ASN A 147 16.13 13.46 -14.80
N GLU A 148 14.91 12.93 -14.81
CA GLU A 148 13.79 13.70 -15.35
C GLU A 148 13.62 14.94 -14.45
N GLU A 149 13.28 16.10 -15.05
CA GLU A 149 13.13 17.35 -14.30
C GLU A 149 12.32 17.11 -13.03
N THR A 150 12.83 17.59 -11.90
CA THR A 150 12.30 17.35 -10.55
C THR A 150 10.91 17.99 -10.37
N ILE A 151 9.89 17.46 -11.03
CA ILE A 151 8.51 17.73 -10.67
C ILE A 151 8.29 16.93 -9.39
N VAL A 152 8.41 17.63 -8.25
CA VAL A 152 8.07 17.08 -6.94
C VAL A 152 6.55 16.97 -6.91
N GLU A 153 5.98 16.00 -7.61
CA GLU A 153 4.59 15.63 -7.40
C GLU A 153 4.50 14.99 -6.02
N SER A 154 3.67 15.57 -5.16
CA SER A 154 3.35 14.98 -3.87
C SER A 154 2.49 13.74 -4.12
N PHE A 155 3.10 12.55 -4.08
CA PHE A 155 2.37 11.30 -4.21
C PHE A 155 1.78 10.81 -2.88
N GLN A 156 1.63 11.68 -1.87
CA GLN A 156 1.10 11.28 -0.57
C GLN A 156 0.07 12.28 -0.03
N LEU A 157 -1.09 11.75 0.37
CA LEU A 157 -2.27 12.53 0.73
C LEU A 157 -2.02 13.54 1.87
N TRP A 158 -1.10 13.23 2.79
CA TRP A 158 -0.79 14.09 3.93
C TRP A 158 -0.12 15.42 3.55
N ALA A 159 0.50 15.48 2.36
CA ALA A 159 1.17 16.66 1.85
C ALA A 159 0.28 17.50 0.91
N ASP A 160 -0.94 17.03 0.58
CA ASP A 160 -1.89 17.76 -0.28
C ASP A 160 -2.39 19.09 0.35
N SER A 161 -2.31 19.22 1.67
CA SER A 161 -2.63 20.47 2.37
C SER A 161 -1.56 21.56 2.18
N GLY A 162 -0.42 21.23 1.59
CA GLY A 162 0.77 22.09 1.52
C GLY A 162 1.58 22.13 2.82
N GLU A 163 1.16 21.39 3.85
CA GLU A 163 1.96 21.24 5.05
C GLU A 163 3.19 20.35 4.81
N SER A 164 4.29 20.68 5.48
CA SER A 164 5.52 19.90 5.44
C SER A 164 6.15 19.79 6.82
N CYS A 165 7.02 18.78 6.97
CA CYS A 165 7.85 18.64 8.16
C CYS A 165 9.05 19.59 8.11
N PRO A 166 9.42 20.22 9.24
CA PRO A 166 10.58 21.11 9.31
C PRO A 166 11.88 20.42 8.88
N GLU A 167 12.85 21.20 8.41
CA GLU A 167 14.19 20.70 8.12
C GLU A 167 14.83 20.04 9.36
N GLY A 168 15.61 18.98 9.14
CA GLY A 168 16.22 18.19 10.22
C GLY A 168 15.27 17.19 10.89
N THR A 169 14.01 17.09 10.44
CA THR A 169 13.03 16.11 10.91
C THR A 169 12.67 15.09 9.83
N VAL A 170 12.10 13.95 10.23
CA VAL A 170 11.56 12.91 9.36
C VAL A 170 10.07 12.69 9.70
N PRO A 171 9.16 12.64 8.71
CA PRO A 171 7.76 12.32 8.93
C PRO A 171 7.58 10.84 9.24
N ILE A 172 6.90 10.53 10.34
CA ILE A 172 6.57 9.17 10.77
C ILE A 172 5.06 9.09 10.99
N ARG A 173 4.39 8.13 10.34
CA ARG A 173 2.98 7.87 10.64
C ARG A 173 2.86 7.34 12.07
N ARG A 174 2.09 8.04 12.90
CA ARG A 174 1.82 7.64 14.28
C ARG A 174 1.05 6.33 14.30
N THR A 175 1.52 5.37 15.07
CA THR A 175 0.77 4.14 15.35
C THR A 175 -0.19 4.38 16.51
N THR A 176 -1.43 3.91 16.42
CA THR A 176 -2.44 4.13 17.48
C THR A 176 -2.74 2.86 18.29
N GLU A 177 -3.54 3.00 19.35
CA GLU A 177 -3.99 1.84 20.14
C GLU A 177 -4.88 0.92 19.30
N GLU A 178 -5.71 1.49 18.43
CA GLU A 178 -6.59 0.79 17.50
C GLU A 178 -5.80 -0.07 16.51
N ASP A 179 -4.63 0.38 16.06
CA ASP A 179 -3.74 -0.41 15.21
C ASP A 179 -3.31 -1.72 15.89
N PHE A 180 -2.98 -1.66 17.18
CA PHE A 180 -2.63 -2.86 17.96
C PHE A 180 -3.83 -3.75 18.28
N LEU A 181 -5.00 -3.16 18.52
CA LEU A 181 -6.21 -3.91 18.83
C LEU A 181 -6.74 -4.68 17.62
N ARG A 182 -6.48 -4.18 16.42
CA ARG A 182 -6.84 -4.81 15.14
C ARG A 182 -5.88 -5.93 14.73
N ALA A 183 -4.61 -5.80 15.09
CA ALA A 183 -3.61 -6.80 14.74
C ALA A 183 -3.84 -8.14 15.44
N SER A 184 -3.54 -9.24 14.73
CA SER A 184 -3.64 -10.61 15.23
C SER A 184 -2.68 -10.90 16.40
N SER A 185 -1.57 -10.16 16.53
CA SER A 185 -0.59 -10.34 17.60
C SER A 185 0.07 -9.03 18.03
N ILE A 186 -0.10 -8.65 19.30
CA ILE A 186 0.62 -7.51 19.90
C ILE A 186 2.14 -7.76 19.89
N ARG A 187 2.57 -9.00 20.19
CA ARG A 187 4.01 -9.35 20.28
C ARG A 187 4.70 -9.26 18.92
N ARG A 188 3.99 -9.55 17.83
CA ARG A 188 4.52 -9.57 16.47
C ARG A 188 3.95 -8.45 15.60
N PHE A 189 3.44 -7.37 16.23
CA PHE A 189 2.91 -6.23 15.48
C PHE A 189 3.96 -5.69 14.51
N GLY A 190 3.55 -5.46 13.26
CA GLY A 190 4.43 -5.02 12.19
C GLY A 190 5.32 -6.11 11.58
N ARG A 191 5.20 -7.39 11.97
CA ARG A 191 5.96 -8.50 11.38
C ARG A 191 5.05 -9.39 10.56
N LYS A 192 5.57 -9.97 9.47
CA LYS A 192 4.83 -10.99 8.70
C LYS A 192 4.63 -12.28 9.53
N PRO A 193 3.58 -13.07 9.25
CA PRO A 193 3.34 -14.36 9.91
C PRO A 193 4.53 -15.33 9.79
N ARG A 194 4.64 -16.29 10.71
CA ARG A 194 5.71 -17.31 10.65
C ARG A 194 5.33 -18.35 9.60
N GLY A 195 6.32 -18.84 8.86
CA GLY A 195 6.09 -19.90 7.86
C GLY A 195 5.53 -19.41 6.52
N VAL A 196 5.75 -18.13 6.17
CA VAL A 196 5.58 -17.63 4.79
C VAL A 196 6.64 -18.29 3.91
N ARG A 197 6.41 -19.54 3.56
CA ARG A 197 7.14 -20.34 2.57
C ARG A 197 6.64 -19.98 1.17
N ARG A 198 7.46 -19.28 0.40
CA ARG A 198 7.17 -18.88 -1.00
C ARG A 198 7.19 -20.04 -2.00
N ASP A 199 7.73 -21.19 -1.61
CA ASP A 199 7.83 -22.39 -2.44
C ASP A 199 6.62 -23.33 -2.28
N SER A 200 5.79 -23.08 -1.27
CA SER A 200 4.71 -23.96 -0.87
C SER A 200 3.38 -23.27 -1.16
N SER A 201 2.61 -23.80 -2.10
CA SER A 201 1.23 -23.42 -2.44
C SER A 201 0.21 -23.54 -1.29
N GLY A 202 0.68 -23.70 -0.03
CA GLY A 202 -0.13 -23.94 1.17
C GLY A 202 -0.04 -22.83 2.23
N THR A 203 0.64 -21.71 1.95
CA THR A 203 0.74 -20.60 2.93
C THR A 203 -0.40 -19.59 2.83
N GLY A 204 -1.27 -19.73 1.82
CA GLY A 204 -2.33 -18.77 1.52
C GLY A 204 -1.83 -17.53 0.78
N HIS A 205 -0.53 -17.42 0.49
CA HIS A 205 0.02 -16.34 -0.34
C HIS A 205 -0.01 -16.75 -1.81
N GLU A 206 -0.43 -15.83 -2.68
CA GLU A 206 -0.48 -16.07 -4.13
C GLU A 206 0.20 -14.93 -4.87
N HIS A 207 1.08 -15.29 -5.80
CA HIS A 207 1.97 -14.35 -6.47
C HIS A 207 1.74 -14.31 -7.98
N ALA A 208 1.91 -13.12 -8.57
CA ALA A 208 2.09 -12.93 -10.00
C ALA A 208 3.32 -12.03 -10.21
N VAL A 209 4.45 -12.63 -10.54
CA VAL A 209 5.76 -11.97 -10.51
C VAL A 209 6.60 -12.22 -11.75
N VAL A 210 7.36 -11.19 -12.13
CA VAL A 210 8.52 -11.26 -12.99
C VAL A 210 9.77 -11.29 -12.13
N TYR A 211 10.74 -12.13 -12.46
CA TYR A 211 11.99 -12.19 -11.71
C TYR A 211 13.21 -12.45 -12.58
N VAL A 212 14.37 -12.09 -12.04
CA VAL A 212 15.69 -12.44 -12.55
C VAL A 212 16.51 -13.07 -11.44
N ASN A 213 17.27 -14.11 -11.77
CA ASN A 213 18.15 -14.83 -10.87
C ASN A 213 19.36 -15.39 -11.64
N GLY A 214 20.37 -15.84 -10.91
CA GLY A 214 21.55 -16.49 -11.48
C GLY A 214 22.78 -15.58 -11.62
N ASP A 215 22.62 -14.27 -11.43
CA ASP A 215 23.71 -13.29 -11.36
C ASP A 215 23.80 -12.62 -9.98
N GLN A 216 24.76 -11.70 -9.84
CA GLN A 216 24.86 -10.79 -8.69
C GLN A 216 24.19 -9.46 -9.02
N TYR A 217 23.19 -9.09 -8.23
CA TYR A 217 22.45 -7.83 -8.39
C TYR A 217 22.76 -6.88 -7.23
N TYR A 218 22.95 -5.61 -7.57
CA TYR A 218 23.26 -4.54 -6.62
C TYR A 218 22.11 -3.55 -6.51
N GLY A 219 20.95 -3.87 -7.09
CA GLY A 219 19.75 -3.08 -6.96
C GLY A 219 18.75 -3.31 -8.09
N ALA A 220 17.64 -2.61 -7.99
CA ALA A 220 16.51 -2.68 -8.89
C ALA A 220 15.79 -1.34 -8.95
N LYS A 221 15.28 -0.99 -10.14
CA LYS A 221 14.45 0.19 -10.38
C LYS A 221 13.22 -0.21 -11.21
N SER A 222 12.07 0.37 -10.90
CA SER A 222 10.87 0.26 -11.74
C SER A 222 9.88 1.37 -11.43
N SER A 223 9.04 1.71 -12.41
CA SER A 223 7.79 2.43 -12.21
C SER A 223 6.67 1.42 -11.88
N ILE A 224 5.94 1.65 -10.80
CA ILE A 224 4.93 0.74 -10.24
C ILE A 224 3.56 1.42 -10.32
N ASN A 225 2.64 0.87 -11.10
CA ASN A 225 1.30 1.41 -11.22
C ASN A 225 0.50 1.24 -9.92
N VAL A 226 -0.12 2.32 -9.44
CA VAL A 226 -0.83 2.37 -8.15
C VAL A 226 -2.33 2.26 -8.36
N TRP A 227 -2.95 1.27 -7.71
CA TRP A 227 -4.39 1.02 -7.69
C TRP A 227 -4.89 0.90 -6.25
N SER A 228 -6.23 0.95 -6.09
CA SER A 228 -6.91 0.69 -4.81
C SER A 228 -7.71 -0.62 -4.89
N PRO A 229 -7.06 -1.80 -4.96
CA PRO A 229 -7.75 -3.08 -5.08
C PRO A 229 -8.67 -3.34 -3.88
N VAL A 230 -9.77 -4.04 -4.14
CA VAL A 230 -10.66 -4.53 -3.08
C VAL A 230 -10.01 -5.71 -2.37
N VAL A 231 -9.77 -5.56 -1.07
CA VAL A 231 -9.35 -6.64 -0.16
C VAL A 231 -10.57 -7.14 0.62
N THR A 232 -10.83 -8.44 0.57
CA THR A 232 -12.05 -9.07 1.10
C THR A 232 -12.00 -9.27 2.61
N GLY A 233 -10.89 -9.84 3.11
CA GLY A 233 -10.72 -10.17 4.52
C GLY A 233 -9.91 -9.12 5.29
N GLN A 234 -10.19 -8.98 6.59
CA GLN A 234 -9.43 -8.11 7.49
C GLN A 234 -7.95 -8.53 7.65
N TYR A 235 -7.67 -9.82 7.51
CA TYR A 235 -6.33 -10.43 7.60
C TYR A 235 -5.74 -10.79 6.23
N GLU A 236 -6.39 -10.32 5.16
CA GLU A 236 -5.87 -10.42 3.81
C GLU A 236 -5.19 -9.10 3.43
N PHE A 237 -4.37 -9.13 2.40
CA PHE A 237 -3.82 -7.93 1.78
C PHE A 237 -3.67 -8.13 0.27
N SER A 238 -3.49 -7.03 -0.44
CA SER A 238 -2.96 -7.01 -1.80
C SER A 238 -1.83 -6.00 -1.86
N LEU A 239 -0.72 -6.38 -2.50
CA LEU A 239 0.43 -5.52 -2.66
C LEU A 239 1.01 -5.56 -4.07
N SER A 240 1.85 -4.58 -4.36
CA SER A 240 2.67 -4.47 -5.55
C SER A 240 4.03 -3.94 -5.15
N GLN A 241 5.10 -4.70 -5.42
CA GLN A 241 6.42 -4.33 -4.92
C GLN A 241 7.60 -4.87 -5.73
N ILE A 242 8.78 -4.37 -5.37
CA ILE A 242 10.09 -4.91 -5.72
C ILE A 242 10.60 -5.73 -4.53
N TRP A 243 11.17 -6.90 -4.81
CA TRP A 243 11.91 -7.70 -3.84
C TRP A 243 13.38 -7.79 -4.23
N VAL A 244 14.26 -7.45 -3.29
CA VAL A 244 15.71 -7.64 -3.38
C VAL A 244 16.09 -8.77 -2.44
N ILE A 245 16.52 -9.91 -2.98
CA ILE A 245 16.57 -11.18 -2.24
C ILE A 245 17.96 -11.81 -2.30
N ALA A 246 18.42 -12.35 -1.18
CA ALA A 246 19.57 -13.26 -1.11
C ALA A 246 19.38 -14.34 -0.04
N GLY A 247 20.16 -15.42 -0.10
CA GLY A 247 20.01 -16.58 0.80
C GLY A 247 18.95 -17.57 0.32
N THR A 248 18.48 -18.43 1.22
CA THR A 248 17.53 -19.51 0.91
C THR A 248 16.19 -19.30 1.61
N PHE A 249 15.10 -19.68 0.94
CA PHE A 249 13.73 -19.50 1.46
C PHE A 249 13.43 -20.30 2.73
N ASP A 250 14.24 -21.29 3.07
CA ASP A 250 14.00 -22.17 4.21
C ASP A 250 14.38 -21.56 5.56
N ASN A 251 15.57 -20.97 5.67
CA ASN A 251 16.14 -20.64 6.98
C ASN A 251 16.85 -19.27 7.06
N ASP A 252 17.46 -18.78 5.99
CA ASP A 252 18.40 -17.64 6.06
C ASP A 252 18.12 -16.55 5.02
N LEU A 253 16.92 -16.53 4.46
CA LEU A 253 16.48 -15.52 3.49
C LEU A 253 16.68 -14.11 4.03
N ASN A 254 17.38 -13.29 3.25
CA ASN A 254 17.44 -11.85 3.40
C ASN A 254 16.53 -11.24 2.31
N SER A 255 15.67 -10.31 2.71
CA SER A 255 14.77 -9.61 1.80
C SER A 255 14.70 -8.13 2.16
N ILE A 256 14.78 -7.25 1.16
CA ILE A 256 14.36 -5.86 1.23
C ILE A 256 13.23 -5.69 0.23
N GLU A 257 12.11 -5.14 0.69
CA GLU A 257 10.89 -5.01 -0.10
C GLU A 257 10.35 -3.58 -0.02
N CYS A 258 9.88 -3.08 -1.16
CA CYS A 258 9.33 -1.73 -1.26
C CYS A 258 8.30 -1.63 -2.38
N GLY A 259 7.21 -0.93 -2.11
CA GLY A 259 6.13 -0.69 -3.07
C GLY A 259 4.89 -0.11 -2.41
N TRP A 260 3.72 -0.50 -2.87
CA TRP A 260 2.44 -0.12 -2.24
C TRP A 260 1.64 -1.35 -1.83
N GLN A 261 0.86 -1.22 -0.76
CA GLN A 261 -0.06 -2.28 -0.32
C GLN A 261 -1.36 -1.72 0.22
N VAL A 262 -2.43 -2.50 0.06
CA VAL A 262 -3.69 -2.35 0.79
C VAL A 262 -3.72 -3.45 1.85
N CYS A 263 -3.50 -3.08 3.11
CA CYS A 263 -3.42 -4.00 4.24
C CYS A 263 -4.31 -3.52 5.40
N PRO A 264 -5.59 -3.93 5.43
CA PRO A 264 -6.52 -3.52 6.48
C PRO A 264 -6.04 -3.88 7.88
N GLU A 265 -5.36 -5.01 8.09
CA GLU A 265 -4.82 -5.38 9.40
C GLU A 265 -3.82 -4.33 9.91
N LEU A 266 -2.91 -3.87 9.05
CA LEU A 266 -1.84 -2.96 9.43
C LEU A 266 -2.29 -1.50 9.54
N TYR A 267 -3.20 -1.05 8.66
CA TYR A 267 -3.55 0.37 8.54
C TYR A 267 -4.99 0.73 8.92
N GLY A 268 -5.91 -0.25 8.95
CA GLY A 268 -7.30 -0.02 9.36
C GLY A 268 -8.19 0.58 8.29
N ASP A 269 -7.66 0.81 7.09
CA ASP A 269 -8.39 1.31 5.94
C ASP A 269 -8.17 0.44 4.70
N LYS A 270 -8.59 0.96 3.55
CA LYS A 270 -8.49 0.30 2.24
C LYS A 270 -7.69 1.13 1.24
N LEU A 271 -6.88 2.07 1.74
CA LEU A 271 -6.09 2.94 0.87
C LEU A 271 -4.77 2.26 0.50
N PRO A 272 -4.27 2.40 -0.73
CA PRO A 272 -2.94 1.95 -1.07
C PRO A 272 -1.92 2.82 -0.34
N ARG A 273 -1.05 2.18 0.44
CA ARG A 273 -0.06 2.87 1.27
C ARG A 273 1.33 2.47 0.82
N PHE A 274 2.21 3.47 0.69
CA PHE A 274 3.62 3.24 0.42
C PHE A 274 4.21 2.48 1.61
N PHE A 275 4.93 1.40 1.37
CA PHE A 275 5.48 0.59 2.44
C PHE A 275 6.88 0.11 2.12
N THR A 276 7.58 -0.22 3.20
CA THR A 276 8.82 -0.99 3.15
C THR A 276 8.71 -2.19 4.07
N TYR A 277 9.46 -3.25 3.77
CA TYR A 277 9.67 -4.39 4.65
C TYR A 277 11.11 -4.87 4.50
N TRP A 278 11.69 -5.42 5.57
CA TRP A 278 12.95 -6.14 5.47
C TRP A 278 12.99 -7.31 6.45
N THR A 279 13.83 -8.31 6.18
CA THR A 279 14.11 -9.44 7.07
C THR A 279 15.46 -10.06 6.72
N THR A 280 16.07 -10.75 7.67
CA THR A 280 17.37 -11.42 7.54
C THR A 280 17.31 -12.90 7.94
N ASP A 281 16.12 -13.37 8.33
CA ASP A 281 15.89 -14.70 8.89
C ASP A 281 14.60 -15.32 8.35
N ALA A 282 14.29 -15.13 7.07
CA ALA A 282 13.10 -15.71 6.43
C ALA A 282 11.78 -15.41 7.18
N TYR A 283 11.58 -14.14 7.56
CA TYR A 283 10.36 -13.63 8.19
C TYR A 283 10.07 -14.22 9.59
N GLN A 284 11.07 -14.82 10.25
CA GLN A 284 10.86 -15.47 11.55
C GLN A 284 10.76 -14.42 12.67
N GLU A 285 11.84 -13.69 12.92
CA GLU A 285 11.96 -12.74 14.04
C GLU A 285 12.55 -11.39 13.66
N THR A 286 13.31 -11.28 12.58
CA THR A 286 14.00 -10.04 12.21
C THR A 286 13.21 -9.18 11.24
N GLY A 287 13.40 -7.87 11.40
CA GLY A 287 12.77 -6.84 10.59
C GLY A 287 11.26 -6.72 10.79
N CYS A 288 10.66 -5.80 10.05
CA CYS A 288 9.26 -5.42 10.16
C CYS A 288 8.85 -4.50 9.01
N TYR A 289 7.56 -4.19 8.94
CA TYR A 289 7.00 -3.14 8.11
C TYR A 289 7.46 -1.75 8.58
N ASN A 290 7.79 -0.90 7.60
CA ASN A 290 7.99 0.53 7.75
C ASN A 290 9.01 0.84 8.88
N LEU A 291 8.67 1.79 9.74
CA LEU A 291 9.48 2.21 10.89
C LEU A 291 9.00 1.58 12.22
N LEU A 292 8.27 0.47 12.17
CA LEU A 292 7.71 -0.19 13.37
C LEU A 292 8.77 -0.91 14.21
N CYS A 293 9.99 -1.00 13.71
CA CYS A 293 11.17 -1.51 14.38
C CYS A 293 12.41 -0.76 13.86
N SER A 294 13.50 -0.84 14.61
CA SER A 294 14.76 -0.22 14.23
C SER A 294 15.44 -0.98 13.08
N GLY A 295 16.00 -0.28 12.10
CA GLY A 295 16.84 -0.85 11.04
C GLY A 295 16.95 0.02 9.79
N PHE A 296 15.87 0.69 9.40
CA PHE A 296 15.89 1.67 8.31
C PHE A 296 16.12 3.07 8.86
N ILE A 297 17.09 3.81 8.30
CA ILE A 297 17.35 5.21 8.63
C ILE A 297 16.72 6.07 7.54
N GLN A 298 15.70 6.84 7.89
CA GLN A 298 15.09 7.84 7.01
C GLN A 298 15.92 9.14 7.02
N THR A 299 16.07 9.77 5.84
CA THR A 299 16.98 10.90 5.62
C THR A 299 16.30 12.19 5.18
N ASN A 300 15.02 12.17 4.82
CA ASN A 300 14.30 13.35 4.31
C ASN A 300 12.98 13.61 5.04
N SER A 301 12.48 14.84 4.88
CA SER A 301 11.23 15.34 5.47
C SER A 301 10.00 15.28 4.55
N LYS A 302 10.13 14.69 3.35
CA LYS A 302 9.14 14.73 2.25
C LYS A 302 8.28 13.47 2.12
N ILE A 303 8.79 12.29 2.53
CA ILE A 303 8.09 11.00 2.36
C ILE A 303 7.83 10.34 3.71
N ALA A 304 6.57 10.10 4.03
CA ALA A 304 6.15 9.35 5.21
C ALA A 304 5.91 7.88 4.84
N ILE A 305 6.78 6.96 5.27
CA ILE A 305 6.56 5.52 5.01
C ILE A 305 5.31 5.05 5.77
N GLY A 306 4.42 4.35 5.07
CA GLY A 306 3.13 3.89 5.57
C GLY A 306 1.97 4.86 5.33
N ALA A 307 2.21 6.06 4.80
CA ALA A 307 1.13 6.99 4.46
C ALA A 307 0.45 6.63 3.12
N ALA A 308 -0.81 7.07 2.96
CA ALA A 308 -1.62 6.83 1.78
C ALA A 308 -1.05 7.51 0.53
N ILE A 309 -1.04 6.77 -0.57
CA ILE A 309 -0.65 7.28 -1.90
C ILE A 309 -1.88 7.91 -2.55
N SER A 310 -1.70 9.11 -3.10
CA SER A 310 -2.72 9.83 -3.86
C SER A 310 -2.05 10.62 -4.98
N PRO A 311 -2.63 10.70 -6.19
CA PRO A 311 -3.85 10.01 -6.65
C PRO A 311 -3.63 8.52 -6.97
N THR A 312 -4.72 7.77 -7.20
CA THR A 312 -4.68 6.36 -7.61
C THR A 312 -5.29 6.16 -9.01
N SER A 313 -4.90 5.08 -9.68
CA SER A 313 -5.40 4.74 -11.01
C SER A 313 -6.88 4.35 -11.01
N SER A 314 -7.55 4.58 -12.13
CA SER A 314 -8.94 4.15 -12.34
C SER A 314 -9.18 3.53 -13.71
N TYR A 315 -10.11 2.59 -13.76
CA TYR A 315 -10.42 1.80 -14.96
C TYR A 315 -10.92 2.70 -16.11
N ASN A 316 -10.35 2.53 -17.30
CA ASN A 316 -10.57 3.35 -18.50
C ASN A 316 -10.33 4.85 -18.31
N ASN A 317 -9.48 5.24 -17.34
CA ASN A 317 -9.21 6.63 -17.03
C ASN A 317 -7.70 6.83 -16.75
N ARG A 318 -7.32 7.93 -16.08
CA ARG A 318 -5.93 8.22 -15.72
C ARG A 318 -5.37 7.13 -14.83
N GLN A 319 -4.13 6.75 -15.15
CA GLN A 319 -3.32 5.85 -14.35
C GLN A 319 -2.12 6.62 -13.82
N PHE A 320 -1.73 6.29 -12.59
CA PHE A 320 -0.62 6.91 -11.89
C PHE A 320 0.33 5.80 -11.43
N ASP A 321 1.62 6.03 -11.55
CA ASP A 321 2.65 5.16 -11.05
C ASP A 321 3.63 5.90 -10.16
N ILE A 322 4.33 5.14 -9.33
CA ILE A 322 5.41 5.63 -8.49
C ILE A 322 6.72 5.01 -8.97
N ASP A 323 7.77 5.81 -9.05
CA ASP A 323 9.11 5.29 -9.28
C ASP A 323 9.74 4.85 -7.97
N VAL A 324 10.34 3.66 -7.96
CA VAL A 324 11.06 3.13 -6.82
C VAL A 324 12.40 2.58 -7.28
N MET A 325 13.47 2.93 -6.57
CA MET A 325 14.80 2.36 -6.76
C MET A 325 15.38 1.94 -5.42
N ILE A 326 15.83 0.68 -5.35
CA ILE A 326 16.63 0.16 -4.24
C ILE A 326 18.00 -0.18 -4.81
N TRP A 327 19.08 0.33 -4.21
CA TRP A 327 20.42 -0.02 -4.66
C TRP A 327 21.45 0.01 -3.54
N LYS A 328 22.50 -0.77 -3.72
CA LYS A 328 23.63 -0.84 -2.81
C LYS A 328 24.65 0.21 -3.23
N ASP A 329 24.85 1.22 -2.39
CA ASP A 329 25.88 2.24 -2.63
C ASP A 329 27.28 1.59 -2.61
N PRO A 330 28.09 1.73 -3.67
CA PRO A 330 29.44 1.16 -3.71
C PRO A 330 30.38 1.69 -2.63
N LYS A 331 30.15 2.93 -2.14
CA LYS A 331 31.04 3.59 -1.18
C LYS A 331 30.79 3.13 0.25
N SER A 332 29.54 3.21 0.73
CA SER A 332 29.17 2.80 2.10
C SER A 332 28.84 1.31 2.20
N GLY A 333 28.44 0.70 1.08
CA GLY A 333 27.89 -0.64 1.04
C GLY A 333 26.43 -0.75 1.50
N TYR A 334 25.78 0.35 1.86
CA TYR A 334 24.41 0.35 2.38
C TYR A 334 23.37 0.32 1.26
N TRP A 335 22.19 -0.23 1.55
CA TRP A 335 21.08 -0.28 0.61
C TRP A 335 20.23 0.98 0.73
N TRP A 336 20.27 1.84 -0.28
CA TRP A 336 19.49 3.06 -0.35
C TRP A 336 18.16 2.84 -1.04
N LEU A 337 17.15 3.59 -0.59
CA LEU A 337 15.82 3.66 -1.16
C LEU A 337 15.57 5.06 -1.71
N GLU A 338 15.15 5.11 -2.96
CA GLU A 338 14.64 6.30 -3.62
C GLU A 338 13.17 6.10 -4.03
N TYR A 339 12.41 7.19 -3.94
CA TYR A 339 11.00 7.26 -4.26
C TYR A 339 10.70 8.44 -5.18
N GLY A 340 9.86 8.22 -6.20
CA GLY A 340 9.46 9.20 -7.19
C GLY A 340 10.65 9.79 -7.95
N SER A 341 10.56 11.07 -8.27
CA SER A 341 11.54 11.83 -9.05
C SER A 341 12.81 12.18 -8.26
N GLY A 342 13.53 11.17 -7.77
CA GLY A 342 14.85 11.36 -7.13
C GLY A 342 14.85 11.64 -5.63
N ILE A 343 13.76 11.36 -4.90
CA ILE A 343 13.70 11.62 -3.46
C ILE A 343 14.35 10.46 -2.70
N LEU A 344 15.52 10.71 -2.10
CA LEU A 344 16.22 9.75 -1.25
C LEU A 344 15.47 9.56 0.07
N VAL A 345 14.77 8.43 0.20
CA VAL A 345 13.97 8.08 1.38
C VAL A 345 14.88 7.82 2.58
N GLY A 346 15.89 6.99 2.39
CA GLY A 346 16.76 6.54 3.45
C GLY A 346 17.52 5.28 3.06
N TYR A 347 18.04 4.55 4.03
CA TYR A 347 18.83 3.34 3.78
C TYR A 347 18.76 2.28 4.86
N TRP A 348 19.06 1.04 4.48
CA TRP A 348 19.37 -0.07 5.37
C TRP A 348 20.89 -0.29 5.43
N PRO A 349 21.50 -0.22 6.62
CA PRO A 349 22.91 -0.55 6.81
C PRO A 349 23.21 -2.00 6.45
N ALA A 350 24.38 -2.23 5.83
CA ALA A 350 24.79 -3.55 5.37
C ALA A 350 24.95 -4.57 6.50
N PHE A 351 25.33 -4.13 7.70
CA PHE A 351 25.55 -5.01 8.85
C PHE A 351 24.27 -5.68 9.37
N LEU A 352 23.09 -5.16 9.00
CA LEU A 352 21.83 -5.83 9.32
C LEU A 352 21.74 -7.20 8.65
N PHE A 353 22.38 -7.35 7.48
CA PHE A 353 22.20 -8.49 6.60
C PHE A 353 23.36 -9.49 6.69
N SER A 354 23.03 -10.76 6.47
CA SER A 354 24.02 -11.82 6.29
C SER A 354 24.42 -11.91 4.81
N HIS A 355 23.45 -12.17 3.93
CA HIS A 355 23.67 -12.38 2.50
C HIS A 355 23.62 -11.08 1.70
N LEU A 356 22.60 -10.24 1.94
CA LEU A 356 22.48 -8.93 1.28
C LEU A 356 23.59 -7.95 1.68
N ARG A 357 24.44 -8.29 2.66
CA ARG A 357 25.67 -7.55 2.93
C ARG A 357 26.59 -7.48 1.71
N ASN A 358 26.57 -8.52 0.87
CA ASN A 358 27.40 -8.61 -0.32
C ASN A 358 26.63 -8.14 -1.56
N HIS A 359 25.61 -8.91 -1.96
CA HIS A 359 24.79 -8.65 -3.15
C HIS A 359 23.46 -9.41 -3.04
N ALA A 360 22.51 -9.06 -3.90
CA ALA A 360 21.30 -9.85 -4.12
C ALA A 360 21.55 -10.96 -5.14
N ALA A 361 20.92 -12.12 -4.92
CA ALA A 361 20.95 -13.28 -5.83
C ALA A 361 19.70 -13.36 -6.71
N MET A 362 18.65 -12.62 -6.36
CA MET A 362 17.38 -12.57 -7.09
C MET A 362 16.71 -11.22 -6.90
N ILE A 363 16.14 -10.70 -7.99
CA ILE A 363 15.24 -9.55 -7.98
C ILE A 363 13.87 -10.00 -8.49
N GLN A 364 12.80 -9.63 -7.78
CA GLN A 364 11.42 -9.88 -8.22
C GLN A 364 10.63 -8.56 -8.30
N PHE A 365 9.66 -8.53 -9.20
CA PHE A 365 8.72 -7.44 -9.42
C PHE A 365 7.32 -8.04 -9.57
N GLY A 366 6.30 -7.46 -8.95
CA GLY A 366 4.93 -7.91 -9.16
C GLY A 366 4.04 -7.82 -7.93
N GLY A 367 2.96 -8.61 -7.98
CA GLY A 367 1.91 -8.61 -6.98
C GLY A 367 1.90 -9.84 -6.08
N GLU A 368 1.38 -9.66 -4.88
CA GLU A 368 1.13 -10.70 -3.89
C GLU A 368 -0.21 -10.40 -3.20
N ILE A 369 -1.01 -11.45 -2.99
CA ILE A 369 -2.21 -11.39 -2.17
C ILE A 369 -2.20 -12.48 -1.11
N VAL A 370 -3.02 -12.30 -0.08
CA VAL A 370 -3.35 -13.39 0.86
C VAL A 370 -4.78 -13.87 0.61
N ASN A 371 -4.89 -15.16 0.34
CA ASN A 371 -6.12 -15.92 0.30
C ASN A 371 -6.28 -16.68 1.63
N SER A 372 -7.17 -16.19 2.49
CA SER A 372 -7.44 -16.82 3.78
C SER A 372 -8.26 -18.11 3.68
N GLY A 373 -8.91 -18.37 2.55
CA GLY A 373 -9.86 -19.48 2.38
C GLY A 373 -11.00 -19.48 3.40
N SER A 374 -11.23 -18.37 4.12
CA SER A 374 -12.06 -18.32 5.34
C SER A 374 -13.52 -18.72 5.15
N ARG A 375 -14.00 -18.75 3.90
CA ARG A 375 -15.38 -19.12 3.55
C ARG A 375 -15.48 -20.45 2.78
N GLY A 376 -14.39 -21.22 2.71
CA GLY A 376 -14.33 -22.51 2.02
C GLY A 376 -14.21 -22.40 0.49
N TYR A 377 -13.92 -21.21 -0.03
CA TYR A 377 -13.71 -20.92 -1.45
C TYR A 377 -12.60 -19.87 -1.60
N HIS A 378 -12.12 -19.67 -2.83
CA HIS A 378 -11.05 -18.72 -3.11
C HIS A 378 -11.45 -17.27 -2.75
N THR A 379 -10.53 -16.47 -2.22
CA THR A 379 -10.81 -15.07 -1.90
C THR A 379 -11.21 -14.24 -3.13
N SER A 380 -12.08 -13.25 -2.94
CA SER A 380 -12.36 -12.19 -3.93
C SER A 380 -11.40 -11.00 -3.81
N THR A 381 -10.30 -11.15 -3.05
CA THR A 381 -9.25 -10.12 -2.98
C THR A 381 -8.60 -9.93 -4.34
N GLN A 382 -8.64 -8.69 -4.80
CA GLN A 382 -8.10 -8.29 -6.10
C GLN A 382 -6.60 -8.11 -6.03
N MET A 383 -5.88 -8.48 -7.09
CA MET A 383 -4.47 -8.15 -7.28
C MET A 383 -4.33 -7.03 -8.31
N GLY A 384 -3.44 -6.07 -8.06
CA GLY A 384 -3.21 -4.95 -8.97
C GLY A 384 -4.47 -4.10 -9.15
N SER A 385 -5.01 -4.07 -10.37
CA SER A 385 -6.25 -3.35 -10.67
C SER A 385 -7.51 -4.16 -10.43
N GLY A 386 -7.39 -5.46 -10.13
CA GLY A 386 -8.51 -6.41 -10.12
C GLY A 386 -8.86 -6.97 -11.50
N HIS A 387 -8.11 -6.62 -12.55
CA HIS A 387 -8.30 -7.09 -13.92
C HIS A 387 -7.10 -7.90 -14.40
N PHE A 388 -7.34 -8.82 -15.33
CA PHE A 388 -6.29 -9.64 -15.93
C PHE A 388 -5.39 -8.82 -16.86
N ALA A 389 -4.14 -9.25 -16.98
CA ALA A 389 -3.06 -8.64 -17.76
C ALA A 389 -3.44 -8.41 -19.23
N GLU A 390 -4.30 -9.26 -19.80
CA GLU A 390 -4.75 -9.16 -21.19
C GLU A 390 -5.58 -7.91 -21.48
N GLU A 391 -6.14 -7.25 -20.48
CA GLU A 391 -6.88 -6.00 -20.67
C GLU A 391 -5.98 -4.79 -20.97
N GLY A 392 -4.69 -4.87 -20.61
CA GLY A 392 -3.66 -3.89 -20.98
C GLY A 392 -3.83 -2.50 -20.36
N PHE A 393 -3.22 -1.50 -21.00
CA PHE A 393 -3.17 -0.11 -20.50
C PHE A 393 -4.56 0.47 -20.23
N ARG A 394 -4.68 1.32 -19.21
CA ARG A 394 -5.91 1.89 -18.64
C ARG A 394 -6.80 0.92 -17.88
N LYS A 395 -6.50 -0.39 -17.85
CA LYS A 395 -7.38 -1.41 -17.28
C LYS A 395 -6.65 -2.35 -16.33
N ALA A 396 -5.56 -2.95 -16.79
CA ALA A 396 -4.68 -3.78 -15.99
C ALA A 396 -3.67 -2.94 -15.20
N ALA A 397 -3.18 -3.47 -14.09
CA ALA A 397 -2.01 -2.92 -13.42
C ALA A 397 -0.73 -3.28 -14.17
N TYR A 398 0.30 -2.45 -14.04
CA TYR A 398 1.58 -2.66 -14.72
C TYR A 398 2.77 -2.31 -13.86
N PHE A 399 3.91 -2.89 -14.24
CA PHE A 399 5.23 -2.34 -13.98
C PHE A 399 5.86 -1.99 -15.33
N ARG A 400 6.61 -0.89 -15.38
CA ARG A 400 7.38 -0.47 -16.57
C ARG A 400 8.76 0.02 -16.17
N ASN A 401 9.64 0.17 -17.15
CA ASN A 401 11.02 0.57 -16.94
C ASN A 401 11.76 -0.33 -15.94
N LEU A 402 11.52 -1.65 -16.01
CA LEU A 402 12.21 -2.60 -15.14
C LEU A 402 13.70 -2.58 -15.47
N GLN A 403 14.52 -2.32 -14.46
CA GLN A 403 15.98 -2.30 -14.55
C GLN A 403 16.60 -2.93 -13.31
N VAL A 404 17.81 -3.47 -13.45
CA VAL A 404 18.67 -3.94 -12.35
C VAL A 404 19.98 -3.17 -12.35
N ILE A 405 20.70 -3.24 -11.23
CA ILE A 405 22.01 -2.59 -11.08
C ILE A 405 23.08 -3.66 -10.97
N ASP A 406 24.13 -3.52 -11.78
CA ASP A 406 25.26 -4.45 -11.82
C ASP A 406 26.36 -4.09 -10.80
N TRP A 407 27.43 -4.88 -10.78
CA TRP A 407 28.55 -4.73 -9.86
C TRP A 407 29.39 -3.45 -10.07
N ASP A 408 29.33 -2.85 -11.25
CA ASP A 408 30.04 -1.60 -11.60
C ASP A 408 29.10 -0.38 -11.48
N ASN A 409 28.00 -0.55 -10.75
CA ASN A 409 26.99 0.46 -10.47
C ASN A 409 26.35 1.02 -11.75
N ASN A 410 26.15 0.18 -12.77
CA ASN A 410 25.42 0.54 -13.98
C ASN A 410 23.96 0.11 -13.86
N LEU A 411 23.04 1.01 -14.21
CA LEU A 411 21.62 0.71 -14.35
C LEU A 411 21.38 0.07 -15.73
N ILE A 412 21.02 -1.21 -15.75
CA ILE A 412 20.89 -2.01 -16.96
C ILE A 412 19.48 -2.62 -17.10
N PRO A 413 18.99 -2.87 -18.33
CA PRO A 413 17.75 -3.62 -18.53
C PRO A 413 17.81 -5.02 -17.92
N LEU A 414 16.67 -5.59 -17.53
CA LEU A 414 16.62 -6.96 -16.99
C LEU A 414 17.18 -7.99 -18.00
N PRO A 415 18.22 -8.76 -17.64
CA PRO A 415 18.63 -9.94 -18.40
C PRO A 415 17.68 -11.12 -18.08
N ASN A 416 17.43 -12.01 -19.04
CA ASN A 416 16.81 -13.33 -18.81
C ASN A 416 15.57 -13.33 -17.91
N ILE A 417 14.50 -12.67 -18.36
CA ILE A 417 13.28 -12.50 -17.56
C ILE A 417 12.51 -13.82 -17.43
N HIS A 418 12.15 -14.17 -16.20
CA HIS A 418 11.26 -15.29 -15.88
C HIS A 418 9.93 -14.79 -15.31
N GLN A 419 8.87 -15.57 -15.51
CA GLN A 419 7.53 -15.29 -14.97
C GLN A 419 7.08 -16.44 -14.07
N LYS A 420 6.46 -16.12 -12.94
CA LYS A 420 5.81 -17.10 -12.04
C LYS A 420 4.43 -16.57 -11.67
N VAL A 421 3.43 -17.43 -11.80
CA VAL A 421 2.06 -17.16 -11.35
C VAL A 421 1.53 -18.36 -10.57
N GLU A 422 0.94 -18.10 -9.42
CA GLU A 422 0.18 -19.07 -8.64
C GLU A 422 -1.32 -18.87 -8.92
N HIS A 423 -2.06 -19.96 -9.07
CA HIS A 423 -3.47 -19.97 -9.47
C HIS A 423 -3.79 -19.06 -10.66
N SER A 424 -3.28 -19.41 -11.84
CA SER A 424 -3.36 -18.60 -13.07
C SER A 424 -4.79 -18.26 -13.55
N ASN A 425 -5.82 -18.93 -13.02
CA ASN A 425 -7.22 -18.60 -13.32
C ASN A 425 -7.77 -17.46 -12.43
N CYS A 426 -7.10 -17.15 -11.33
CA CYS A 426 -7.48 -16.13 -10.34
C CYS A 426 -6.72 -14.83 -10.61
N TYR A 427 -5.44 -14.96 -10.99
CA TYR A 427 -4.52 -13.87 -11.31
C TYR A 427 -3.64 -14.27 -12.50
N ASP A 428 -3.22 -13.33 -13.32
CA ASP A 428 -2.26 -13.57 -14.39
C ASP A 428 -1.20 -12.45 -14.52
N ILE A 429 -0.18 -12.73 -15.30
CA ILE A 429 0.91 -11.82 -15.64
C ILE A 429 1.35 -12.09 -17.06
N ARG A 430 1.70 -11.04 -17.79
CA ARG A 430 2.28 -11.13 -19.13
C ARG A 430 3.32 -10.04 -19.29
N ALA A 431 4.52 -10.40 -19.76
CA ALA A 431 5.64 -9.50 -19.93
C ALA A 431 5.94 -9.20 -21.41
N TRP A 432 6.41 -7.99 -21.69
CA TRP A 432 6.77 -7.49 -23.00
C TRP A 432 8.00 -6.58 -22.93
N LYS A 433 8.48 -6.16 -24.11
CA LYS A 433 9.57 -5.21 -24.25
C LYS A 433 9.33 -4.29 -25.45
N ASP A 434 9.45 -2.99 -25.23
CA ASP A 434 9.47 -2.00 -26.29
C ASP A 434 10.40 -0.81 -25.94
N ASN A 435 10.50 0.16 -26.84
CA ASN A 435 11.42 1.30 -26.69
C ASN A 435 10.88 2.43 -25.79
N VAL A 436 9.59 2.40 -25.42
CA VAL A 436 8.92 3.47 -24.66
C VAL A 436 8.76 3.07 -23.20
N TRP A 437 8.36 1.82 -22.93
CA TRP A 437 8.13 1.28 -21.60
C TRP A 437 9.30 0.41 -21.11
N GLY A 438 10.33 0.24 -21.95
CA GLY A 438 11.45 -0.65 -21.69
C GLY A 438 10.99 -2.10 -21.57
N THR A 439 11.55 -2.84 -20.61
CA THR A 439 10.93 -4.08 -20.13
C THR A 439 9.75 -3.71 -19.25
N TYR A 440 8.59 -4.31 -19.50
CA TYR A 440 7.36 -4.05 -18.74
C TYR A 440 6.46 -5.29 -18.69
N PHE A 441 5.48 -5.28 -17.79
CA PHE A 441 4.45 -6.32 -17.76
C PHE A 441 3.11 -5.76 -17.27
N TYR A 442 2.02 -6.38 -17.70
CA TYR A 442 0.71 -6.24 -17.08
C TYR A 442 0.46 -7.42 -16.15
N TYR A 443 -0.23 -7.18 -15.04
CA TYR A 443 -0.57 -8.21 -14.06
C TYR A 443 -1.86 -7.84 -13.31
N GLY A 444 -2.46 -8.85 -12.70
CA GLY A 444 -3.58 -8.67 -11.79
C GLY A 444 -4.62 -9.76 -11.92
N GLY A 445 -5.78 -9.51 -11.33
CA GLY A 445 -6.93 -10.39 -11.45
C GLY A 445 -7.94 -10.17 -10.33
N PRO A 446 -9.19 -10.61 -10.53
CA PRO A 446 -10.27 -10.37 -9.58
C PRO A 446 -10.21 -11.30 -8.35
N GLY A 447 -9.28 -12.27 -8.32
CA GLY A 447 -9.37 -13.40 -7.42
C GLY A 447 -10.52 -14.31 -7.84
N ARG A 448 -11.47 -14.56 -6.94
CA ARG A 448 -12.61 -15.44 -7.18
C ARG A 448 -13.41 -15.05 -8.42
N ASN A 449 -13.57 -16.00 -9.35
CA ASN A 449 -14.35 -15.84 -10.57
C ASN A 449 -14.81 -17.21 -11.12
N VAL A 450 -15.49 -17.25 -12.26
CA VAL A 450 -16.02 -18.50 -12.84
C VAL A 450 -14.95 -19.55 -13.17
N ARG A 451 -13.70 -19.14 -13.43
CA ARG A 451 -12.54 -20.03 -13.66
C ARG A 451 -11.74 -20.29 -12.37
N CYS A 452 -12.06 -19.60 -11.29
CA CYS A 452 -11.41 -19.66 -9.98
C CYS A 452 -12.46 -19.59 -8.85
N PRO A 453 -13.16 -20.70 -8.56
CA PRO A 453 -14.39 -20.69 -7.76
C PRO A 453 -14.25 -20.49 -6.24
#